data_AF-A0A239P3D7-F1
#
_entry.id   AF-A0A239P3D7-F1
#
_cell.length_a   1.000
_cell.length_b   1.000
_cell.length_c   1.000
_cell.angle_alpha   90.00
_cell.angle_beta   90.00
_cell.angle_gamma   90.00
#
_symmetry.space_group_name_H-M   'P 1'
#
loop_
_entity.id
_entity.type
_entity.pdbx_description
1 polymer ?
#
loop_
_entity_poly.entity_id
_entity_poly.type
_entity_poly.pdbx_seq_one_letter_code
_entity_poly.pdbx_strand_id
1 'polypeptide(L)'
;AGLSFEAPRIPVVSNLTGAVVADDMGSPEFWVRHVREAVRFLDGVRVLEEAGVSTFVELGPDGVLSAMAQECVTGEGAVFVPVLRKGRSEAETAVTALAQAHVRGVEADWRKFFAGTGARRADLPTYAFQRKRYWPEAALPANAPTGGAVDTVDARFWEAVEREDLTSLVSALGTDDDTAWASVLPGLSAWRRQGRERSEVDGWRYRVVWKPLTEASGARLSGLWLVVVPAESDVDGPLVDALADRGAEVRRVEVESGMDRAALAGLVAGEYAGVVSLLGLVESVSLLQALGDAQVDASLWCLTRGAVSVGRSDRLVSPTQAQVWGLGRVAALEVPERWGGLVDLPETLDERALSRLMGVLAGSVEDQVAVRASGVFGRRLVRAALPEGAGSWVPSGTVLVTGGTGALGGRVARWLAEAGAERLVLT
;
A
#
# COMPACT_ATOMS: atom_id res chain seq x y z
N ALA A 1 -57.78 -10.78 -5.75
CA ALA A 1 -58.26 -11.32 -4.47
C ALA A 1 -57.20 -12.28 -3.93
N GLY A 2 -56.80 -12.16 -2.67
CA GLY A 2 -55.89 -13.13 -2.01
C GLY A 2 -54.54 -12.59 -1.53
N LEU A 3 -54.45 -11.35 -1.02
CA LEU A 3 -53.30 -10.91 -0.23
C LEU A 3 -53.65 -11.05 1.26
N SER A 4 -52.85 -11.80 2.01
CA SER A 4 -52.90 -11.82 3.48
C SER A 4 -51.86 -10.84 4.02
N PHE A 5 -52.24 -10.08 5.05
CA PHE A 5 -51.36 -9.16 5.75
C PHE A 5 -50.72 -9.90 6.93
N GLU A 6 -49.41 -9.83 7.05
CA GLU A 6 -48.63 -10.55 8.05
C GLU A 6 -47.65 -9.58 8.73
N ALA A 7 -47.23 -9.91 9.95
CA ALA A 7 -46.19 -9.16 10.64
C ALA A 7 -44.85 -9.24 9.87
N PRO A 8 -44.05 -8.15 9.84
CA PRO A 8 -42.81 -8.13 9.10
C PRO A 8 -41.75 -9.05 9.74
N ARG A 9 -41.13 -9.91 8.94
CA ARG A 9 -40.03 -10.80 9.40
C ARG A 9 -38.70 -10.08 9.58
N ILE A 10 -38.53 -8.94 8.93
CA ILE A 10 -37.38 -8.06 9.07
C ILE A 10 -37.86 -6.88 9.92
N PRO A 11 -37.16 -6.48 11.00
CA PRO A 11 -37.53 -5.31 11.77
C PRO A 11 -37.71 -4.08 10.87
N VAL A 12 -38.88 -3.42 10.96
CA VAL A 12 -39.21 -2.22 10.18
C VAL A 12 -39.37 -1.05 11.14
N VAL A 13 -38.77 0.09 10.79
CA VAL A 13 -39.13 1.37 11.43
C VAL A 13 -40.22 2.02 10.59
N SER A 14 -41.39 2.24 11.20
CA SER A 14 -42.54 2.76 10.48
C SER A 14 -42.40 4.26 10.24
N ASN A 15 -42.56 4.66 8.99
CA ASN A 15 -42.65 6.06 8.59
C ASN A 15 -43.95 6.75 9.05
N LEU A 16 -44.91 6.01 9.61
CA LEU A 16 -46.13 6.57 10.20
C LEU A 16 -45.92 6.95 11.67
N THR A 17 -45.26 6.07 12.44
CA THR A 17 -45.11 6.22 13.90
C THR A 17 -43.75 6.78 14.28
N GLY A 18 -42.73 6.64 13.42
CA GLY A 18 -41.35 6.97 13.74
C GLY A 18 -40.72 5.98 14.72
N ALA A 19 -41.24 4.76 14.83
CA ALA A 19 -40.80 3.74 15.79
C ALA A 19 -40.73 2.35 15.14
N VAL A 20 -40.01 1.42 15.80
CA VAL A 20 -39.96 0.01 15.37
C VAL A 20 -41.35 -0.60 15.44
N VAL A 21 -41.77 -1.23 14.34
CA VAL A 21 -43.05 -1.92 14.17
C VAL A 21 -43.06 -3.19 15.02
N ALA A 22 -44.11 -3.35 15.82
CA ALA A 22 -44.39 -4.59 16.54
C ALA A 22 -45.27 -5.52 15.68
N ASP A 23 -46.54 -5.16 15.44
CA ASP A 23 -47.51 -6.00 14.70
C ASP A 23 -48.51 -5.22 13.82
N ASP A 24 -48.49 -3.88 13.88
CA ASP A 24 -49.55 -3.03 13.32
C ASP A 24 -49.61 -3.02 11.77
N MET A 25 -48.50 -3.34 11.09
CA MET A 25 -48.45 -3.48 9.62
C MET A 25 -49.29 -4.64 9.06
N GLY A 26 -49.68 -5.60 9.92
CA GLY A 26 -50.56 -6.72 9.58
C GLY A 26 -52.04 -6.32 9.42
N SER A 27 -52.39 -5.05 9.65
CA SER A 27 -53.76 -4.55 9.56
C SER A 27 -53.97 -3.67 8.31
N PRO A 28 -55.09 -3.82 7.57
CA PRO A 28 -55.46 -2.90 6.49
C PRO A 28 -55.55 -1.43 6.94
N GLU A 29 -55.99 -1.18 8.16
CA GLU A 29 -56.15 0.15 8.74
C GLU A 29 -54.81 0.90 8.84
N PHE A 30 -53.70 0.20 9.12
CA PHE A 30 -52.37 0.78 9.10
C PHE A 30 -52.04 1.38 7.73
N TRP A 31 -52.34 0.67 6.64
CA TRP A 31 -52.06 1.13 5.28
C TRP A 31 -52.94 2.31 4.87
N VAL A 32 -54.21 2.33 5.29
CA VAL A 32 -55.10 3.47 5.08
C VAL A 32 -54.56 4.72 5.80
N ARG A 33 -54.05 4.56 7.02
CA ARG A 33 -53.42 5.67 7.77
C ARG A 33 -52.12 6.13 7.11
N HIS A 34 -51.26 5.21 6.69
CA HIS A 34 -49.98 5.53 6.05
C HIS A 34 -50.12 6.37 4.77
N VAL A 35 -51.22 6.22 4.03
CA VAL A 35 -51.52 7.04 2.83
C VAL A 35 -52.06 8.43 3.19
N ARG A 36 -52.65 8.61 4.39
CA ARG A 36 -53.36 9.84 4.80
C ARG A 36 -52.58 10.72 5.77
N GLU A 37 -51.70 10.13 6.57
CA GLU A 37 -50.95 10.80 7.63
C GLU A 37 -49.53 11.16 7.16
N ALA A 38 -48.88 12.08 7.88
CA ALA A 38 -47.56 12.59 7.50
C ALA A 38 -46.44 11.55 7.68
N VAL A 39 -45.47 11.57 6.77
CA VAL A 39 -44.26 10.73 6.80
C VAL A 39 -43.27 11.27 7.84
N ARG A 40 -43.00 10.49 8.88
CA ARG A 40 -42.06 10.79 9.97
C ARG A 40 -40.63 10.34 9.64
N PHE A 41 -40.09 10.84 8.53
CA PHE A 41 -38.78 10.41 8.00
C PHE A 41 -37.60 10.66 8.97
N LEU A 42 -37.52 11.87 9.53
CA LEU A 42 -36.47 12.24 10.49
C LEU A 42 -36.48 11.32 11.71
N ASP A 43 -37.66 11.09 12.28
CA ASP A 43 -37.81 10.23 13.46
C ASP A 43 -37.39 8.79 13.11
N GLY A 44 -37.78 8.29 11.93
CA GLY A 44 -37.38 6.97 11.47
C GLY A 44 -35.87 6.79 11.32
N VAL A 45 -35.17 7.78 10.72
CA VAL A 45 -33.72 7.73 10.58
C VAL A 45 -33.02 7.82 11.94
N ARG A 46 -33.53 8.63 12.87
CA ARG A 46 -32.97 8.73 14.23
C ARG A 46 -33.13 7.45 15.04
N VAL A 47 -34.26 6.77 14.93
CA VAL A 47 -34.44 5.45 15.57
C VAL A 47 -33.46 4.42 15.03
N LEU A 48 -33.16 4.45 13.72
CA LEU A 48 -32.14 3.57 13.13
C LEU A 48 -30.72 3.92 13.63
N GLU A 49 -30.41 5.22 13.73
CA GLU A 49 -29.14 5.70 14.30
C GLU A 49 -28.97 5.28 15.76
N GLU A 50 -29.99 5.47 16.61
CA GLU A 50 -30.01 5.03 18.01
C GLU A 50 -29.86 3.51 18.16
N ALA A 51 -30.37 2.74 17.19
CA ALA A 51 -30.19 1.30 17.11
C ALA A 51 -28.79 0.88 16.62
N GLY A 52 -27.90 1.82 16.33
CA GLY A 52 -26.51 1.58 15.90
C GLY A 52 -26.35 1.30 14.41
N VAL A 53 -27.35 1.62 13.57
CA VAL A 53 -27.22 1.47 12.12
C VAL A 53 -26.28 2.55 11.57
N SER A 54 -25.19 2.11 10.95
CA SER A 54 -24.18 3.01 10.34
C SER A 54 -24.17 2.99 8.81
N THR A 55 -24.87 2.04 8.18
CA THR A 55 -24.91 1.88 6.73
C THR A 55 -26.36 1.81 6.25
N PHE A 56 -26.76 2.80 5.48
CA PHE A 56 -28.10 2.95 4.94
C PHE A 56 -28.07 2.69 3.43
N VAL A 57 -28.96 1.83 2.94
CA VAL A 57 -29.06 1.50 1.52
C VAL A 57 -30.41 2.01 0.99
N GLU A 58 -30.38 2.86 -0.02
CA GLU A 58 -31.59 3.35 -0.67
C GLU A 58 -31.91 2.55 -1.93
N LEU A 59 -33.08 1.91 -1.90
CA LEU A 59 -33.72 1.30 -3.06
C LEU A 59 -34.69 2.30 -3.69
N GLY A 60 -34.13 3.26 -4.42
CA GLY A 60 -34.88 4.33 -5.07
C GLY A 60 -34.21 4.75 -6.38
N PRO A 61 -34.92 5.43 -7.29
CA PRO A 61 -34.45 5.65 -8.67
C PRO A 61 -33.30 6.66 -8.81
N ASP A 62 -33.04 7.52 -7.81
CA ASP A 62 -32.05 8.62 -7.98
C ASP A 62 -31.30 9.07 -6.71
N GLY A 63 -31.41 8.34 -5.59
CA GLY A 63 -30.61 8.62 -4.39
C GLY A 63 -31.06 9.81 -3.55
N VAL A 64 -32.30 10.27 -3.71
CA VAL A 64 -32.84 11.47 -3.03
C VAL A 64 -32.94 11.23 -1.53
N LEU A 65 -33.37 10.05 -1.09
CA LEU A 65 -33.54 9.75 0.33
C LEU A 65 -32.18 9.67 1.04
N SER A 66 -31.14 9.22 0.35
CA SER A 66 -29.77 9.15 0.84
C SER A 66 -29.25 10.55 1.17
N ALA A 67 -29.53 11.53 0.31
CA ALA A 67 -29.16 12.92 0.56
C ALA A 67 -29.93 13.50 1.75
N MET A 68 -31.25 13.29 1.82
CA MET A 68 -32.07 13.77 2.94
C MET A 68 -31.70 13.12 4.28
N ALA A 69 -31.36 11.83 4.27
CA ALA A 69 -31.04 11.10 5.49
C ALA A 69 -29.67 11.49 6.09
N GLN A 70 -28.74 11.99 5.26
CA GLN A 70 -27.48 12.58 5.74
C GLN A 70 -27.70 13.77 6.67
N GLU A 71 -28.75 14.56 6.42
CA GLU A 71 -29.12 15.70 7.25
C GLU A 71 -29.88 15.30 8.53
N CYS A 72 -30.33 14.04 8.63
CA CYS A 72 -31.13 13.55 9.74
C CYS A 72 -30.29 12.97 10.89
N VAL A 73 -29.12 12.41 10.57
CA VAL A 73 -28.19 11.79 11.52
C VAL A 73 -27.33 12.82 12.23
N THR A 74 -26.89 12.50 13.44
CA THR A 74 -26.07 13.38 14.29
C THR A 74 -24.64 12.87 14.48
N GLY A 75 -24.41 11.57 14.32
CA GLY A 75 -23.11 10.92 14.44
C GLY A 75 -22.23 11.05 13.20
N GLU A 76 -20.93 11.13 13.41
CA GLU A 76 -19.94 11.02 12.34
C GLU A 76 -19.76 9.55 11.92
N GLY A 77 -19.77 9.28 10.61
CA GLY A 77 -19.45 7.96 10.05
C GLY A 77 -20.61 7.16 9.47
N ALA A 78 -21.84 7.67 9.51
CA ALA A 78 -22.96 7.08 8.76
C ALA A 78 -22.74 7.20 7.24
N VAL A 79 -23.05 6.14 6.50
CA VAL A 79 -22.91 6.10 5.03
C VAL A 79 -24.25 5.79 4.39
N PHE A 80 -24.56 6.51 3.31
CA PHE A 80 -25.80 6.38 2.56
C PHE A 80 -25.49 5.97 1.12
N VAL A 81 -25.99 4.80 0.74
CA VAL A 81 -25.64 4.11 -0.51
C VAL A 81 -26.89 4.02 -1.39
N PRO A 82 -27.03 4.89 -2.41
CA PRO A 82 -28.10 4.76 -3.39
C PRO A 82 -27.78 3.64 -4.39
N VAL A 83 -28.72 2.70 -4.56
CA VAL A 83 -28.53 1.55 -5.45
C VAL A 83 -28.71 1.91 -6.92
N LEU A 84 -29.60 2.87 -7.22
CA LEU A 84 -29.83 3.34 -8.59
C LEU A 84 -29.54 4.83 -8.70
N ARG A 85 -29.14 5.25 -9.90
CA ARG A 85 -29.00 6.65 -10.29
C ARG A 85 -29.46 6.83 -11.73
N LYS A 86 -30.19 7.91 -11.99
CA LYS A 86 -30.67 8.21 -13.32
C LYS A 86 -29.49 8.41 -14.28
N GLY A 87 -29.59 7.80 -15.46
CA GLY A 87 -28.56 7.93 -16.51
C GLY A 87 -27.30 7.08 -16.30
N ARG A 88 -27.34 6.08 -15.40
CA ARG A 88 -26.25 5.11 -15.21
C ARG A 88 -26.74 3.67 -15.42
N SER A 89 -25.81 2.75 -15.70
CA SER A 89 -26.10 1.32 -15.84
C SER A 89 -26.57 0.74 -14.51
N GLU A 90 -27.76 0.12 -14.49
CA GLU A 90 -28.35 -0.46 -13.27
C GLU A 90 -27.45 -1.56 -12.68
N ALA A 91 -26.87 -2.41 -13.53
CA ALA A 91 -25.96 -3.46 -13.08
C ALA A 91 -24.69 -2.88 -12.44
N GLU A 92 -24.15 -1.81 -13.03
CA GLU A 92 -22.95 -1.15 -12.51
C GLU A 92 -23.23 -0.44 -11.17
N THR A 93 -24.34 0.28 -11.06
CA THR A 93 -24.70 0.97 -9.82
C THR A 93 -25.06 0.00 -8.71
N ALA A 94 -25.76 -1.09 -9.02
CA ALA A 94 -26.09 -2.13 -8.04
C ALA A 94 -24.85 -2.84 -7.50
N VAL A 95 -23.91 -3.23 -8.37
CA VAL A 95 -22.64 -3.86 -7.95
C VAL A 95 -21.77 -2.88 -7.17
N THR A 96 -21.73 -1.61 -7.58
CA THR A 96 -21.01 -0.56 -6.86
C THR A 96 -21.59 -0.33 -5.46
N ALA A 97 -22.91 -0.30 -5.34
CA ALA A 97 -23.59 -0.18 -4.05
C ALA A 97 -23.27 -1.36 -3.12
N LEU A 98 -23.31 -2.59 -3.65
CA LEU A 98 -22.92 -3.79 -2.90
C LEU A 98 -21.46 -3.72 -2.43
N ALA A 99 -20.55 -3.28 -3.30
CA ALA A 99 -19.13 -3.12 -2.96
C ALA A 99 -18.92 -2.03 -1.88
N GLN A 100 -19.64 -0.91 -1.95
CA GLN A 100 -19.58 0.15 -0.95
C GLN A 100 -20.07 -0.33 0.42
N ALA A 101 -21.18 -1.07 0.46
CA ALA A 101 -21.66 -1.70 1.69
C ALA A 101 -20.62 -2.69 2.25
N HIS A 102 -20.01 -3.50 1.37
CA HIS A 102 -19.02 -4.49 1.76
C HIS A 102 -17.77 -3.88 2.41
N VAL A 103 -17.23 -2.80 1.84
CA VAL A 103 -16.07 -2.07 2.41
C VAL A 103 -16.39 -1.47 3.79
N ARG A 104 -17.67 -1.25 4.11
CA ARG A 104 -18.14 -0.78 5.41
C ARG A 104 -18.49 -1.90 6.40
N GLY A 105 -18.18 -3.15 6.05
CA GLY A 105 -18.33 -4.31 6.93
C GLY A 105 -19.62 -5.10 6.73
N VAL A 106 -20.44 -4.76 5.73
CA VAL A 106 -21.59 -5.60 5.36
C VAL A 106 -21.09 -6.88 4.68
N GLU A 107 -21.52 -8.04 5.17
CA GLU A 107 -21.13 -9.30 4.55
C GLU A 107 -21.79 -9.45 3.17
N ALA A 108 -20.96 -9.60 2.13
CA ALA A 108 -21.39 -9.91 0.78
C ALA A 108 -20.83 -11.29 0.40
N ASP A 109 -21.72 -12.22 0.02
CA ASP A 109 -21.32 -13.54 -0.47
C ASP A 109 -20.89 -13.46 -1.94
N TRP A 110 -19.65 -13.02 -2.14
CA TRP A 110 -19.05 -12.92 -3.48
C TRP A 110 -18.96 -14.27 -4.19
N ARG A 111 -18.95 -15.41 -3.47
CA ARG A 111 -18.96 -16.73 -4.10
C ARG A 111 -20.31 -16.99 -4.78
N LYS A 112 -21.42 -16.68 -4.11
CA LYS A 112 -22.75 -16.76 -4.72
C LYS A 112 -22.91 -15.77 -5.86
N PHE A 113 -22.43 -14.54 -5.69
CA PHE A 113 -22.51 -13.50 -6.73
C PHE A 113 -21.84 -13.93 -8.04
N PHE A 114 -20.66 -14.57 -7.97
CA PHE A 114 -19.92 -15.02 -9.14
C PHE A 114 -20.19 -16.48 -9.55
N ALA A 115 -21.14 -17.18 -8.90
CA ALA A 115 -21.44 -18.57 -9.22
C ALA A 115 -21.85 -18.73 -10.71
N GLY A 116 -21.25 -19.70 -11.40
CA GLY A 116 -21.54 -19.98 -12.81
C GLY A 116 -20.91 -19.01 -13.83
N THR A 117 -20.21 -17.97 -13.39
CA THR A 117 -19.56 -17.00 -14.31
C THR A 117 -18.15 -17.41 -14.77
N GLY A 118 -17.55 -18.41 -14.10
CA GLY A 118 -16.16 -18.81 -14.34
C GLY A 118 -15.12 -17.86 -13.72
N ALA A 119 -15.54 -16.83 -12.97
CA ALA A 119 -14.63 -15.91 -12.30
C ALA A 119 -13.72 -16.62 -11.29
N ARG A 120 -12.45 -16.23 -11.26
CA ARG A 120 -11.45 -16.73 -10.31
C ARG A 120 -11.03 -15.61 -9.38
N ARG A 121 -10.74 -15.94 -8.12
CA ARG A 121 -10.06 -14.99 -7.23
C ARG A 121 -8.66 -14.75 -7.76
N ALA A 122 -8.29 -13.48 -7.87
CA ALA A 122 -6.94 -13.06 -8.21
C ALA A 122 -6.40 -12.25 -7.03
N ASP A 123 -5.14 -12.48 -6.69
CA ASP A 123 -4.48 -11.68 -5.68
C ASP A 123 -4.29 -10.26 -6.20
N LEU A 124 -4.75 -9.28 -5.44
CA LEU A 124 -4.45 -7.89 -5.71
C LEU A 124 -3.01 -7.60 -5.24
N PRO A 125 -2.25 -6.75 -5.96
CA PRO A 125 -0.96 -6.32 -5.47
C PRO A 125 -1.10 -5.70 -4.07
N THR A 126 -0.42 -6.26 -3.08
CA THR A 126 -0.45 -5.78 -1.70
C THR A 126 0.25 -4.43 -1.53
N TYR A 127 0.94 -3.99 -2.58
CA TYR A 127 1.66 -2.74 -2.63
C TYR A 127 1.38 -1.95 -3.92
N ALA A 128 0.96 -0.69 -3.77
CA ALA A 128 0.57 0.20 -4.88
C ALA A 128 1.67 0.48 -5.92
N PHE A 129 2.93 0.07 -5.67
CA PHE A 129 4.04 0.17 -6.62
C PHE A 129 4.55 -1.18 -7.13
N GLN A 130 3.86 -2.28 -6.82
CA GLN A 130 4.12 -3.58 -7.42
C GLN A 130 3.53 -3.57 -8.84
N ARG A 131 4.32 -3.06 -9.79
CA ARG A 131 3.92 -2.81 -11.17
C ARG A 131 3.89 -4.10 -12.01
N LYS A 132 2.96 -5.01 -11.74
CA LYS A 132 2.54 -5.96 -12.79
C LYS A 132 1.59 -5.24 -13.74
N ARG A 133 1.96 -5.23 -15.02
CA ARG A 133 1.24 -4.56 -16.09
C ARG A 133 0.00 -5.39 -16.47
N TYR A 134 -1.17 -5.02 -15.97
CA TYR A 134 -2.45 -5.46 -16.51
C TYR A 134 -3.07 -4.25 -17.23
N TRP A 135 -2.87 -4.16 -18.55
CA TRP A 135 -3.37 -3.05 -19.38
C TRP A 135 -4.91 -3.00 -19.35
N PRO A 136 -5.50 -1.79 -19.29
CA PRO A 136 -6.03 -1.20 -20.52
C PRO A 136 -5.34 0.13 -20.89
N GLU A 137 -5.46 0.48 -22.16
CA GLU A 137 -4.74 1.55 -22.87
C GLU A 137 -4.85 2.96 -22.26
N ALA A 138 -3.85 3.77 -22.61
CA ALA A 138 -3.55 5.07 -22.03
C ALA A 138 -4.67 6.10 -22.16
N ALA A 139 -5.15 6.61 -21.02
CA ALA A 139 -5.72 7.95 -20.99
C ALA A 139 -4.59 8.98 -21.20
N LEU A 140 -4.81 9.87 -22.16
CA LEU A 140 -3.97 11.02 -22.52
C LEU A 140 -3.61 11.88 -21.29
N PRO A 141 -2.51 12.65 -21.34
CA PRO A 141 -1.96 13.32 -20.17
C PRO A 141 -2.97 14.32 -19.56
N ALA A 142 -3.43 14.01 -18.36
CA ALA A 142 -4.12 14.95 -17.50
C ALA A 142 -3.10 15.98 -17.01
N ASN A 143 -2.99 17.10 -17.71
CA ASN A 143 -2.52 18.35 -17.12
C ASN A 143 -3.59 18.82 -16.12
N ALA A 144 -3.45 18.45 -14.85
CA ALA A 144 -3.95 19.23 -13.73
C ALA A 144 -3.28 18.75 -12.43
N PRO A 145 -2.57 19.61 -11.68
CA PRO A 145 -2.24 19.30 -10.30
C PRO A 145 -3.53 19.16 -9.49
N THR A 146 -3.71 18.00 -8.85
CA THR A 146 -4.74 17.77 -7.83
C THR A 146 -4.16 18.18 -6.48
N GLY A 147 -4.50 19.38 -6.02
CA GLY A 147 -4.14 19.87 -4.69
C GLY A 147 -4.67 21.28 -4.42
N GLY A 148 -5.80 21.36 -3.72
CA GLY A 148 -6.38 22.60 -3.20
C GLY A 148 -7.00 23.50 -4.27
N ALA A 149 -8.08 24.20 -3.93
CA ALA A 149 -8.47 25.38 -4.68
C ALA A 149 -7.31 26.38 -4.61
N VAL A 150 -6.42 26.39 -5.61
CA VAL A 150 -5.46 27.48 -5.79
C VAL A 150 -6.33 28.70 -6.06
N ASP A 151 -6.33 29.64 -5.13
CA ASP A 151 -7.05 30.90 -5.28
C ASP A 151 -6.63 31.51 -6.64
N THR A 152 -7.60 31.72 -7.53
CA THR A 152 -7.32 32.21 -8.89
C THR A 152 -6.57 33.55 -8.90
N VAL A 153 -6.66 34.30 -7.80
CA VAL A 153 -5.92 35.53 -7.54
C VAL A 153 -4.43 35.24 -7.30
N ASP A 154 -4.10 34.24 -6.48
CA ASP A 154 -2.71 33.83 -6.22
C ASP A 154 -2.03 33.37 -7.50
N ALA A 155 -2.74 32.62 -8.36
CA ALA A 155 -2.18 32.12 -9.61
C ALA A 155 -1.73 33.24 -10.56
N ARG A 156 -2.57 34.28 -10.74
CA ARG A 156 -2.26 35.42 -11.62
C ARG A 156 -1.11 36.26 -11.10
N PHE A 157 -1.07 36.50 -9.79
CA PHE A 157 0.03 37.20 -9.15
C PHE A 157 1.37 36.50 -9.40
N TRP A 158 1.44 35.20 -9.14
CA TRP A 158 2.68 34.44 -9.32
C TRP A 158 3.09 34.29 -10.79
N GLU A 159 2.13 34.23 -11.72
CA GLU A 159 2.43 34.23 -13.15
C GLU A 159 3.10 35.53 -13.61
N ALA A 160 2.63 36.69 -13.13
CA ALA A 160 3.26 37.98 -13.42
C ALA A 160 4.68 38.07 -12.83
N VAL A 161 4.87 37.58 -11.60
CA VAL A 161 6.20 37.51 -10.94
C VAL A 161 7.18 36.64 -11.74
N GLU A 162 6.76 35.46 -12.18
CA GLU A 162 7.63 34.50 -12.89
C GLU A 162 8.04 34.98 -14.30
N ARG A 163 7.17 35.75 -14.95
CA ARG A 163 7.45 36.35 -16.27
C ARG A 163 8.22 37.67 -16.18
N GLU A 164 8.51 38.13 -14.97
CA GLU A 164 9.06 39.47 -14.70
C GLU A 164 8.22 40.57 -15.38
N ASP A 165 6.90 40.40 -15.40
CA ASP A 165 5.94 41.32 -16.01
C ASP A 165 5.47 42.37 -14.98
N LEU A 166 6.18 43.50 -14.95
CA LEU A 166 5.91 44.60 -14.03
C LEU A 166 4.49 45.17 -14.20
N THR A 167 4.03 45.34 -15.44
CA THR A 167 2.72 45.94 -15.74
C THR A 167 1.58 45.06 -15.22
N SER A 168 1.67 43.75 -15.45
CA SER A 168 0.67 42.79 -14.95
C SER A 168 0.70 42.68 -13.42
N LEU A 169 1.88 42.79 -12.79
CA LEU A 169 2.03 42.75 -11.33
C LEU A 169 1.43 43.97 -10.63
N VAL A 170 1.74 45.17 -11.13
CA VAL A 170 1.24 46.45 -10.59
C VAL A 170 -0.28 46.53 -10.71
N SER A 171 -0.84 46.07 -11.84
CA SER A 171 -2.28 45.92 -12.06
C SER A 171 -2.93 44.92 -11.09
N ALA A 172 -2.28 43.79 -10.82
CA ALA A 172 -2.78 42.79 -9.87
C ALA A 172 -2.75 43.26 -8.41
N LEU A 173 -1.79 44.10 -8.04
CA LEU A 173 -1.63 44.67 -6.69
C LEU A 173 -2.43 45.96 -6.46
N GLY A 174 -2.92 46.60 -7.53
CA GLY A 174 -3.66 47.87 -7.44
C GLY A 174 -2.81 49.03 -6.91
N THR A 175 -1.52 49.08 -7.28
CA THR A 175 -0.55 50.10 -6.86
C THR A 175 -0.13 50.96 -8.06
N ASP A 176 0.33 52.19 -7.84
CA ASP A 176 0.82 53.10 -8.89
C ASP A 176 2.35 53.32 -8.82
N ASP A 177 3.06 52.58 -7.95
CA ASP A 177 4.51 52.76 -7.70
C ASP A 177 5.37 51.77 -8.50
N ASP A 178 5.50 52.03 -9.80
CA ASP A 178 6.30 51.23 -10.74
C ASP A 178 7.78 51.13 -10.33
N THR A 179 8.32 52.20 -9.74
CA THR A 179 9.74 52.33 -9.39
C THR A 179 10.18 51.42 -8.26
N ALA A 180 9.35 51.22 -7.24
CA ALA A 180 9.67 50.34 -6.12
C ALA A 180 9.71 48.87 -6.56
N TRP A 181 8.70 48.42 -7.31
CA TRP A 181 8.56 47.01 -7.73
C TRP A 181 9.57 46.60 -8.80
N ALA A 182 9.99 47.51 -9.68
CA ALA A 182 11.04 47.24 -10.68
C ALA A 182 12.36 46.76 -10.05
N SER A 183 12.69 47.22 -8.83
CA SER A 183 13.91 46.83 -8.12
C SER A 183 13.81 45.45 -7.43
N VAL A 184 12.61 45.04 -7.03
CA VAL A 184 12.37 43.83 -6.23
C VAL A 184 11.98 42.63 -7.10
N LEU A 185 11.31 42.88 -8.22
CA LEU A 185 10.73 41.85 -9.09
C LEU A 185 11.73 40.77 -9.55
N PRO A 186 12.95 41.10 -10.02
CA PRO A 186 13.92 40.05 -10.39
C PRO A 186 14.33 39.17 -9.22
N GLY A 187 14.47 39.75 -8.02
CA GLY A 187 14.79 39.01 -6.79
C GLY A 187 13.65 38.09 -6.36
N LEU A 188 12.41 38.55 -6.47
CA LEU A 188 11.20 37.76 -6.16
C LEU A 188 10.97 36.64 -7.18
N SER A 189 11.19 36.90 -8.48
CA SER A 189 11.18 35.90 -9.56
C SER A 189 12.22 34.81 -9.31
N ALA A 190 13.46 35.19 -9.01
CA ALA A 190 14.53 34.25 -8.69
C ALA A 190 14.20 33.42 -7.43
N TRP A 191 13.68 34.06 -6.38
CA TRP A 191 13.24 33.38 -5.16
C TRP A 191 12.11 32.38 -5.45
N ARG A 192 11.12 32.76 -6.26
CA ARG A 192 9.98 31.91 -6.63
C ARG A 192 10.42 30.70 -7.45
N ARG A 193 11.28 30.90 -8.46
CA ARG A 193 11.87 29.83 -9.26
C ARG A 193 12.64 28.84 -8.37
N GLN A 194 13.51 29.34 -7.49
CA GLN A 194 14.26 28.51 -6.54
C GLN A 194 13.33 27.80 -5.54
N GLY A 195 12.22 28.43 -5.14
CA GLY A 195 11.19 27.84 -4.29
C GLY A 195 10.47 26.68 -4.97
N ARG A 196 10.08 26.83 -6.24
CA ARG A 196 9.46 25.77 -7.05
C ARG A 196 10.40 24.61 -7.30
N GLU A 197 11.63 24.88 -7.69
CA GLU A 197 12.66 23.84 -7.88
C GLU A 197 12.85 23.02 -6.58
N ARG A 198 12.94 23.70 -5.42
CA ARG A 198 12.99 23.02 -4.12
C ARG A 198 11.74 22.19 -3.84
N SER A 199 10.56 22.75 -4.06
CA SER A 199 9.29 22.04 -3.84
C SER A 199 9.13 20.83 -4.76
N GLU A 200 9.62 20.90 -5.99
CA GLU A 200 9.60 19.79 -6.94
C GLU A 200 10.55 18.68 -6.50
N VAL A 201 11.78 19.05 -6.12
CA VAL A 201 12.78 18.12 -5.58
C VAL A 201 12.30 17.49 -4.27
N ASP A 202 11.61 18.22 -3.40
CA ASP A 202 10.99 17.69 -2.18
C ASP A 202 9.95 16.62 -2.50
N GLY A 203 9.22 16.80 -3.60
CA GLY A 203 8.31 15.81 -4.17
C GLY A 203 8.99 14.52 -4.67
N TRP A 204 10.30 14.52 -4.89
CA TRP A 204 11.05 13.34 -5.34
C TRP A 204 11.64 12.50 -4.20
N ARG A 205 11.52 12.97 -2.95
CA ARG A 205 12.14 12.32 -1.79
C ARG A 205 11.28 11.16 -1.28
N TYR A 206 11.90 9.99 -1.19
CA TYR A 206 11.28 8.79 -0.62
C TYR A 206 12.21 8.13 0.39
N ARG A 207 11.61 7.39 1.32
CA ARG A 207 12.33 6.52 2.25
C ARG A 207 11.60 5.20 2.43
N VAL A 208 12.37 4.17 2.77
CA VAL A 208 11.82 2.89 3.19
C VAL A 208 11.37 2.99 4.64
N VAL A 209 10.18 2.46 4.93
CA VAL A 209 9.65 2.25 6.27
C VAL A 209 9.13 0.84 6.40
N TRP A 210 9.08 0.34 7.62
CA TRP A 210 8.59 -0.99 7.96
C TRP A 210 7.31 -0.83 8.78
N LYS A 211 6.18 -1.26 8.23
CA LYS A 211 4.88 -1.14 8.88
C LYS A 211 4.51 -2.45 9.55
N PRO A 212 4.01 -2.44 10.80
CA PRO A 212 3.50 -3.64 11.44
C PRO A 212 2.42 -4.29 10.57
N LEU A 213 2.48 -5.61 10.45
CA LEU A 213 1.48 -6.43 9.77
C LEU A 213 0.61 -7.14 10.80
N THR A 214 -0.66 -7.34 10.46
CA THR A 214 -1.55 -8.19 11.24
C THR A 214 -1.12 -9.64 11.04
N GLU A 215 -0.76 -10.32 12.13
CA GLU A 215 -0.29 -11.71 12.07
C GLU A 215 -1.45 -12.66 11.73
N ALA A 216 -1.32 -13.40 10.62
CA ALA A 216 -2.25 -14.49 10.31
C ALA A 216 -1.99 -15.65 11.28
N SER A 217 -2.90 -15.87 12.21
CA SER A 217 -2.80 -16.98 13.17
C SER A 217 -3.36 -18.28 12.58
N GLY A 218 -2.62 -19.38 12.74
CA GLY A 218 -3.14 -20.74 12.54
C GLY A 218 -2.91 -21.37 11.16
N ALA A 219 -2.15 -20.74 10.27
CA ALA A 219 -1.77 -21.36 9.00
C ALA A 219 -0.79 -22.53 9.25
N ARG A 220 -1.11 -23.70 8.68
CA ARG A 220 -0.26 -24.90 8.74
C ARG A 220 0.56 -25.00 7.47
N LEU A 221 1.80 -25.45 7.62
CA LEU A 221 2.63 -25.86 6.49
C LEU A 221 2.34 -27.33 6.20
N SER A 222 2.25 -27.68 4.93
CA SER A 222 2.03 -29.07 4.50
C SER A 222 2.94 -29.40 3.32
N GLY A 223 3.13 -30.69 3.08
CA GLY A 223 3.99 -31.20 2.02
C GLY A 223 5.49 -31.15 2.37
N LEU A 224 6.31 -31.49 1.37
CA LEU A 224 7.76 -31.51 1.49
C LEU A 224 8.35 -30.11 1.27
N TRP A 225 9.16 -29.63 2.20
CA TRP A 225 9.87 -28.36 2.14
C TRP A 225 11.36 -28.58 1.98
N LEU A 226 11.97 -27.86 1.03
CA LEU A 226 13.40 -27.88 0.82
C LEU A 226 14.05 -26.75 1.64
N VAL A 227 15.00 -27.08 2.50
CA VAL A 227 15.81 -26.10 3.24
C VAL A 227 17.24 -26.14 2.69
N VAL A 228 17.65 -25.04 2.05
CA VAL A 228 18.94 -24.88 1.41
C VAL A 228 19.84 -23.98 2.24
N VAL A 229 20.98 -24.50 2.68
CA VAL A 229 21.90 -23.82 3.59
C VAL A 229 23.31 -23.85 3.04
N PRO A 230 24.17 -22.86 3.36
CA PRO A 230 25.58 -22.97 3.04
C PRO A 230 26.20 -24.13 3.84
N ALA A 231 27.18 -24.81 3.25
CA ALA A 231 27.97 -25.82 3.96
C ALA A 231 28.55 -25.24 5.28
N GLU A 232 28.62 -26.08 6.32
CA GLU A 232 29.11 -25.69 7.67
C GLU A 232 28.22 -24.68 8.42
N SER A 233 26.97 -24.46 7.97
CA SER A 233 25.97 -23.71 8.74
C SER A 233 25.41 -24.56 9.88
N ASP A 234 25.61 -24.10 11.12
CA ASP A 234 24.97 -24.64 12.34
C ASP A 234 23.68 -23.89 12.75
N VAL A 235 23.28 -22.87 11.98
CA VAL A 235 22.26 -21.89 12.42
C VAL A 235 20.82 -22.23 12.02
N ASP A 236 20.61 -23.35 11.33
CA ASP A 236 19.31 -23.74 10.74
C ASP A 236 18.58 -24.86 11.50
N GLY A 237 19.19 -25.50 12.50
CA GLY A 237 18.54 -26.54 13.33
C GLY A 237 17.17 -26.10 13.88
N PRO A 238 17.07 -24.96 14.61
CA PRO A 238 15.80 -24.46 15.11
C PRO A 238 14.76 -24.14 14.02
N LEU A 239 15.20 -23.83 12.80
CA LEU A 239 14.31 -23.56 11.67
C LEU A 239 13.73 -24.87 11.10
N VAL A 240 14.57 -25.89 10.94
CA VAL A 240 14.16 -27.22 10.49
C VAL A 240 13.16 -27.82 11.48
N ASP A 241 13.46 -27.74 12.78
CA ASP A 241 12.57 -28.22 13.84
C ASP A 241 11.23 -27.47 13.81
N ALA A 242 11.25 -26.14 13.67
CA ALA A 242 10.02 -25.34 13.62
C ALA A 242 9.15 -25.63 12.39
N LEU A 243 9.74 -25.94 11.24
CA LEU A 243 9.02 -26.38 10.03
C LEU A 243 8.34 -27.73 10.28
N ALA A 244 9.07 -28.69 10.86
CA ALA A 244 8.56 -30.01 11.20
C ALA A 244 7.41 -29.95 12.22
N ASP A 245 7.57 -29.15 13.27
CA ASP A 245 6.53 -28.92 14.31
C ASP A 245 5.24 -28.32 13.75
N ARG A 246 5.31 -27.65 12.59
CA ARG A 246 4.14 -27.10 11.88
C ARG A 246 3.55 -28.02 10.81
N GLY A 247 4.04 -29.26 10.73
CA GLY A 247 3.51 -30.31 9.88
C GLY A 247 4.15 -30.42 8.49
N ALA A 248 5.25 -29.71 8.25
CA ALA A 248 6.03 -29.89 7.01
C ALA A 248 6.99 -31.08 7.12
N GLU A 249 7.12 -31.85 6.05
CA GLU A 249 8.27 -32.75 5.90
C GLU A 249 9.46 -31.91 5.40
N VAL A 250 10.66 -32.09 5.95
CA VAL A 250 11.81 -31.23 5.60
C VAL A 250 12.92 -32.05 4.95
N ARG A 251 13.35 -31.63 3.77
CA ARG A 251 14.59 -32.07 3.12
C ARG A 251 15.63 -30.97 3.25
N ARG A 252 16.69 -31.21 4.01
CA ARG A 252 17.82 -30.29 4.15
C ARG A 252 18.88 -30.59 3.09
N VAL A 253 19.41 -29.54 2.47
CA VAL A 253 20.47 -29.59 1.47
C VAL A 253 21.54 -28.57 1.80
N GLU A 254 22.79 -29.02 1.87
CA GLU A 254 23.96 -28.15 2.02
C GLU A 254 24.54 -27.80 0.66
N VAL A 255 24.93 -26.54 0.49
CA VAL A 255 25.55 -26.03 -0.74
C VAL A 255 26.97 -25.60 -0.43
N GLU A 256 27.91 -26.28 -1.07
CA GLU A 256 29.33 -25.92 -1.02
C GLU A 256 29.58 -24.64 -1.83
N SER A 257 30.51 -23.81 -1.36
CA SER A 257 30.88 -22.58 -2.08
C SER A 257 31.50 -22.92 -3.44
N GLY A 258 31.07 -22.21 -4.49
CA GLY A 258 31.53 -22.45 -5.85
C GLY A 258 30.87 -23.64 -6.56
N MET A 259 29.88 -24.30 -5.94
CA MET A 259 29.06 -25.31 -6.62
C MET A 259 28.39 -24.71 -7.86
N ASP A 260 28.53 -25.38 -8.99
CA ASP A 260 27.95 -24.92 -10.24
C ASP A 260 26.42 -25.14 -10.30
N ARG A 261 25.79 -24.46 -11.24
CA ARG A 261 24.35 -24.50 -11.48
C ARG A 261 23.83 -25.92 -11.77
N ALA A 262 24.59 -26.74 -12.50
CA ALA A 262 24.14 -28.05 -12.93
C ALA A 262 24.19 -29.07 -11.79
N ALA A 263 25.27 -29.05 -11.01
CA ALA A 263 25.39 -29.83 -9.78
C ALA A 263 24.28 -29.46 -8.78
N LEU A 264 24.04 -28.16 -8.60
CA LEU A 264 22.98 -27.68 -7.72
C LEU A 264 21.58 -28.10 -8.21
N ALA A 265 21.32 -28.07 -9.52
CA ALA A 265 20.05 -28.52 -10.10
C ALA A 265 19.77 -30.01 -9.80
N GLY A 266 20.80 -30.87 -9.91
CA GLY A 266 20.68 -32.29 -9.55
C GLY A 266 20.40 -32.50 -8.06
N LEU A 267 20.97 -31.65 -7.20
CA LEU A 267 20.81 -31.73 -5.75
C LEU A 267 19.42 -31.28 -5.28
N VAL A 268 18.87 -30.23 -5.89
CA VAL A 268 17.57 -29.65 -5.51
C VAL A 268 16.39 -30.27 -6.22
N ALA A 269 16.59 -31.13 -7.25
CA ALA A 269 15.50 -31.76 -7.99
C ALA A 269 14.50 -32.50 -7.08
N GLY A 270 13.21 -32.33 -7.37
CA GLY A 270 12.10 -32.93 -6.63
C GLY A 270 10.83 -32.08 -6.66
N GLU A 271 9.76 -32.60 -6.07
CA GLU A 271 8.51 -31.87 -5.86
C GLU A 271 8.45 -31.35 -4.43
N TYR A 272 8.21 -30.04 -4.27
CA TYR A 272 8.16 -29.38 -2.97
C TYR A 272 6.93 -28.48 -2.86
N ALA A 273 6.44 -28.30 -1.64
CA ALA A 273 5.45 -27.29 -1.31
C ALA A 273 6.08 -25.89 -1.17
N GLY A 274 7.35 -25.82 -0.79
CA GLY A 274 8.10 -24.57 -0.66
C GLY A 274 9.60 -24.79 -0.54
N VAL A 275 10.38 -23.76 -0.87
CA VAL A 275 11.83 -23.75 -0.73
C VAL A 275 12.23 -22.60 0.17
N VAL A 276 13.10 -22.87 1.14
CA VAL A 276 13.67 -21.89 2.06
C VAL A 276 15.18 -21.88 1.88
N SER A 277 15.76 -20.71 1.66
CA SER A 277 17.20 -20.54 1.42
C SER A 277 17.82 -19.59 2.43
N LEU A 278 18.97 -19.96 2.99
CA LEU A 278 19.82 -19.11 3.85
C LEU A 278 21.13 -18.71 3.14
N LEU A 279 21.19 -18.86 1.82
CA LEU A 279 22.41 -18.65 1.03
C LEU A 279 22.80 -17.17 0.89
N GLY A 280 24.09 -16.94 0.63
CA GLY A 280 24.62 -15.64 0.22
C GLY A 280 24.23 -15.24 -1.20
N LEU A 281 24.71 -14.08 -1.67
CA LEU A 281 24.34 -13.54 -2.98
C LEU A 281 24.69 -14.50 -4.13
N VAL A 282 25.93 -14.98 -4.18
CA VAL A 282 26.46 -15.74 -5.32
C VAL A 282 25.70 -17.05 -5.45
N GLU A 283 25.58 -17.81 -4.36
CA GLU A 283 24.89 -19.08 -4.32
C GLU A 283 23.37 -18.90 -4.52
N SER A 284 22.77 -17.79 -4.09
CA SER A 284 21.36 -17.48 -4.37
C SER A 284 21.07 -17.29 -5.86
N VAL A 285 22.00 -16.70 -6.62
CA VAL A 285 21.87 -16.61 -8.09
C VAL A 285 21.88 -18.01 -8.70
N SER A 286 22.84 -18.85 -8.29
CA SER A 286 22.92 -20.24 -8.77
C SER A 286 21.68 -21.04 -8.39
N LEU A 287 21.14 -20.87 -7.18
CA LEU A 287 19.94 -21.57 -6.71
C LEU A 287 18.71 -21.21 -7.54
N LEU A 288 18.46 -19.92 -7.77
CA LEU A 288 17.35 -19.46 -8.61
C LEU A 288 17.39 -20.10 -10.00
N GLN A 289 18.59 -20.14 -10.58
CA GLN A 289 18.84 -20.72 -11.89
C GLN A 289 18.68 -22.25 -11.91
N ALA A 290 19.14 -22.93 -10.85
CA ALA A 290 19.07 -24.38 -10.68
C ALA A 290 17.64 -24.87 -10.45
N LEU A 291 16.83 -24.16 -9.66
CA LEU A 291 15.40 -24.44 -9.49
C LEU A 291 14.65 -24.34 -10.81
N GLY A 292 15.02 -23.37 -11.66
CA GLY A 292 14.49 -23.25 -13.01
C GLY A 292 14.85 -24.43 -13.92
N ASP A 293 16.10 -24.89 -13.89
CA ASP A 293 16.56 -26.04 -14.68
C ASP A 293 15.92 -27.37 -14.23
N ALA A 294 15.79 -27.54 -12.91
CA ALA A 294 15.17 -28.71 -12.30
C ALA A 294 13.63 -28.68 -12.37
N GLN A 295 13.04 -27.63 -12.97
CA GLN A 295 11.60 -27.45 -13.10
C GLN A 295 10.86 -27.53 -11.75
N VAL A 296 11.47 -26.97 -10.69
CA VAL A 296 10.84 -26.88 -9.37
C VAL A 296 9.87 -25.70 -9.36
N ASP A 297 8.57 -25.98 -9.28
CA ASP A 297 7.51 -24.96 -9.28
C ASP A 297 7.23 -24.35 -7.88
N ALA A 298 7.90 -24.83 -6.84
CA ALA A 298 7.71 -24.38 -5.47
C ALA A 298 8.22 -22.94 -5.26
N SER A 299 7.51 -22.18 -4.41
CA SER A 299 7.91 -20.81 -4.08
C SER A 299 9.19 -20.75 -3.24
N LEU A 300 10.16 -19.92 -3.67
CA LEU A 300 11.42 -19.68 -2.97
C LEU A 300 11.31 -18.51 -1.98
N TRP A 301 11.68 -18.78 -0.74
CA TRP A 301 11.83 -17.80 0.33
C TRP A 301 13.30 -17.66 0.72
N CYS A 302 13.87 -16.47 0.57
CA CYS A 302 15.23 -16.20 1.03
C CYS A 302 15.21 -15.54 2.41
N LEU A 303 15.87 -16.19 3.37
CA LEU A 303 16.00 -15.74 4.74
C LEU A 303 17.35 -15.05 4.93
N THR A 304 17.31 -13.93 5.63
CA THR A 304 18.48 -13.13 6.00
C THR A 304 18.42 -12.80 7.49
N ARG A 305 19.51 -12.30 8.06
CA ARG A 305 19.61 -11.88 9.46
C ARG A 305 20.37 -10.57 9.54
N GLY A 306 19.66 -9.51 9.95
CA GLY A 306 20.25 -8.18 10.12
C GLY A 306 20.63 -7.47 8.81
N ALA A 307 20.02 -7.87 7.70
CA ALA A 307 20.15 -7.25 6.38
C ALA A 307 19.29 -5.98 6.26
N VAL A 308 18.27 -5.83 7.10
CA VAL A 308 17.37 -4.67 7.13
C VAL A 308 17.22 -4.12 8.55
N SER A 309 16.76 -2.88 8.65
CA SER A 309 16.43 -2.22 9.92
C SER A 309 14.99 -1.74 9.89
N VAL A 310 14.18 -2.19 10.85
CA VAL A 310 12.77 -1.77 11.00
C VAL A 310 12.61 -0.43 11.75
N GLY A 311 13.68 0.07 12.37
CA GLY A 311 13.65 1.30 13.16
C GLY A 311 14.99 1.63 13.79
N ARG A 312 15.08 2.78 14.48
CA ARG A 312 16.36 3.31 15.01
C ARG A 312 17.08 2.39 16.01
N SER A 313 16.32 1.59 16.77
CA SER A 313 16.87 0.63 17.74
C SER A 313 17.28 -0.70 17.11
N ASP A 314 16.91 -0.94 15.84
CA ASP A 314 17.22 -2.16 15.10
C ASP A 314 18.48 -1.91 14.25
N ARG A 315 19.62 -2.45 14.69
CA ARG A 315 20.91 -2.20 14.05
C ARG A 315 21.09 -3.08 12.82
N LEU A 316 21.55 -2.48 11.72
CA LEU A 316 22.04 -3.23 10.56
C LEU A 316 23.37 -3.87 10.92
N VAL A 317 23.45 -5.19 10.84
CA VAL A 317 24.66 -5.96 11.19
C VAL A 317 25.25 -6.70 9.98
N SER A 318 24.48 -6.92 8.91
CA SER A 318 24.93 -7.70 7.75
C SER A 318 24.62 -6.98 6.43
N PRO A 319 25.43 -5.98 6.03
CA PRO A 319 25.24 -5.28 4.75
C PRO A 319 25.47 -6.20 3.54
N THR A 320 26.23 -7.29 3.69
CA THR A 320 26.43 -8.30 2.65
C THR A 320 25.13 -9.04 2.33
N GLN A 321 24.36 -9.43 3.34
CA GLN A 321 23.06 -10.09 3.12
C GLN A 321 22.00 -9.16 2.52
N ALA A 322 22.14 -7.84 2.64
CA ALA A 322 21.29 -6.88 1.94
C ALA A 322 21.41 -6.99 0.40
N GLN A 323 22.47 -7.62 -0.13
CA GLN A 323 22.58 -7.92 -1.55
C GLN A 323 21.55 -8.96 -2.01
N VAL A 324 21.23 -9.96 -1.18
CA VAL A 324 20.17 -10.94 -1.44
C VAL A 324 18.81 -10.24 -1.57
N TRP A 325 18.58 -9.18 -0.79
CA TRP A 325 17.38 -8.35 -0.93
C TRP A 325 17.34 -7.60 -2.27
N GLY A 326 18.50 -7.17 -2.78
CA GLY A 326 18.62 -6.58 -4.11
C GLY A 326 18.23 -7.57 -5.20
N LEU A 327 18.83 -8.77 -5.17
CA LEU A 327 18.55 -9.87 -6.09
C LEU A 327 17.08 -10.31 -6.03
N GLY A 328 16.56 -10.57 -4.83
CA GLY A 328 15.21 -11.10 -4.66
C GLY A 328 14.12 -10.18 -5.17
N ARG A 329 14.30 -8.85 -5.06
CA ARG A 329 13.35 -7.89 -5.66
C ARG A 329 13.35 -7.93 -7.19
N VAL A 330 14.45 -8.33 -7.82
CA VAL A 330 14.51 -8.56 -9.27
C VAL A 330 13.89 -9.91 -9.62
N ALA A 331 14.21 -10.96 -8.86
CA ALA A 331 13.64 -12.30 -9.05
C ALA A 331 12.10 -12.30 -8.95
N ALA A 332 11.53 -11.52 -8.02
CA ALA A 332 10.08 -11.31 -7.91
C ALA A 332 9.42 -10.75 -9.18
N LEU A 333 10.19 -10.06 -10.04
CA LEU A 333 9.72 -9.50 -11.31
C LEU A 333 9.98 -10.44 -12.49
N GLU A 334 11.09 -11.17 -12.48
CA GLU A 334 11.52 -12.02 -13.59
C GLU A 334 10.90 -13.43 -13.54
N VAL A 335 10.76 -14.02 -12.36
CA VAL A 335 10.24 -15.38 -12.13
C VAL A 335 9.16 -15.41 -11.04
N PRO A 336 8.08 -14.60 -11.18
CA PRO A 336 7.08 -14.41 -10.13
C PRO A 336 6.35 -15.71 -9.72
N GLU A 337 6.27 -16.69 -10.61
CA GLU A 337 5.61 -17.98 -10.37
C GLU A 337 6.34 -18.85 -9.34
N ARG A 338 7.64 -18.67 -9.18
CA ARG A 338 8.50 -19.43 -8.24
C ARG A 338 9.02 -18.57 -7.09
N TRP A 339 8.54 -17.34 -6.96
CA TRP A 339 9.03 -16.42 -5.94
C TRP A 339 8.06 -16.32 -4.76
N GLY A 340 8.52 -16.70 -3.57
CA GLY A 340 7.79 -16.52 -2.32
C GLY A 340 8.06 -15.16 -1.70
N GLY A 341 9.33 -14.89 -1.35
CA GLY A 341 9.69 -13.60 -0.76
C GLY A 341 11.04 -13.55 -0.04
N LEU A 342 11.26 -12.41 0.62
CA LEU A 342 12.41 -12.09 1.45
C LEU A 342 11.95 -11.94 2.90
N VAL A 343 12.64 -12.62 3.83
CA VAL A 343 12.41 -12.43 5.26
C VAL A 343 13.73 -12.12 5.96
N ASP A 344 13.75 -11.05 6.75
CA ASP A 344 14.87 -10.74 7.63
C ASP A 344 14.53 -11.14 9.07
N LEU A 345 15.42 -11.91 9.68
CA LEU A 345 15.26 -12.54 10.98
C LEU A 345 15.97 -11.73 12.08
N PRO A 346 15.52 -11.82 13.34
CA PRO A 346 16.25 -11.25 14.46
C PRO A 346 17.58 -11.99 14.71
N GLU A 347 18.47 -11.37 15.47
CA GLU A 347 19.76 -11.96 15.86
C GLU A 347 19.59 -13.32 16.56
N THR A 348 18.67 -13.37 17.54
CA THR A 348 18.21 -14.57 18.24
C THR A 348 16.86 -15.04 17.74
N LEU A 349 16.81 -16.29 17.28
CA LEU A 349 15.58 -16.98 16.88
C LEU A 349 14.94 -17.67 18.09
N ASP A 350 14.05 -16.95 18.77
CA ASP A 350 13.20 -17.55 19.81
C ASP A 350 11.95 -18.22 19.22
N GLU A 351 11.23 -18.98 20.05
CA GLU A 351 9.99 -19.68 19.64
C GLU A 351 8.95 -18.73 19.03
N ARG A 352 8.89 -17.48 19.49
CA ARG A 352 7.94 -16.47 18.97
C ARG A 352 8.33 -16.02 17.57
N ALA A 353 9.61 -15.74 17.33
CA ALA A 353 10.14 -15.39 16.03
C ALA A 353 9.95 -16.55 15.03
N LEU A 354 10.21 -17.79 15.45
CA LEU A 354 9.95 -18.98 14.64
C LEU A 354 8.46 -19.13 14.33
N SER A 355 7.57 -19.00 15.33
CA SER A 355 6.12 -19.05 15.12
C SER A 355 5.63 -18.02 14.10
N ARG A 356 6.15 -16.79 14.18
CA ARG A 356 5.85 -15.70 13.24
C ARG A 356 6.37 -16.00 11.84
N LEU A 357 7.61 -16.48 11.72
CA LEU A 357 8.18 -16.89 10.44
C LEU A 357 7.32 -17.96 9.78
N MET A 358 6.87 -18.98 10.53
CA MET A 358 5.99 -20.02 10.00
C MET A 358 4.67 -19.45 9.50
N GLY A 359 4.08 -18.48 10.22
CA GLY A 359 2.90 -17.74 9.76
C GLY A 359 3.14 -16.98 8.46
N VAL A 360 4.34 -16.42 8.27
CA VAL A 360 4.74 -15.75 7.02
C VAL A 360 4.84 -16.76 5.87
N LEU A 361 5.56 -17.86 6.06
CA LEU A 361 5.77 -18.89 5.02
C LEU A 361 4.47 -19.59 4.61
N ALA A 362 3.51 -19.74 5.53
CA ALA A 362 2.29 -20.50 5.30
C ALA A 362 1.18 -19.73 4.56
N GLY A 363 1.27 -18.40 4.42
CA GLY A 363 0.18 -17.64 3.81
C GLY A 363 0.31 -16.12 3.80
N SER A 364 1.52 -15.58 3.95
CA SER A 364 1.71 -14.13 3.79
C SER A 364 1.48 -13.70 2.34
N VAL A 365 0.66 -12.67 2.16
CA VAL A 365 0.53 -11.92 0.90
C VAL A 365 1.67 -10.90 0.69
N GLU A 366 2.59 -10.81 1.65
CA GLU A 366 3.74 -9.90 1.65
C GLU A 366 5.02 -10.66 1.31
N ASP A 367 5.78 -10.12 0.35
CA ASP A 367 7.02 -10.71 -0.20
C ASP A 367 8.31 -10.09 0.36
N GLN A 368 8.20 -9.09 1.23
CA GLN A 368 9.30 -8.33 1.81
C GLN A 368 9.01 -8.05 3.29
N VAL A 369 9.47 -8.96 4.14
CA VAL A 369 9.08 -9.06 5.54
C VAL A 369 10.28 -8.99 6.48
N ALA A 370 10.11 -8.35 7.63
CA ALA A 370 11.06 -8.42 8.73
C ALA A 370 10.35 -9.00 9.95
N VAL A 371 10.90 -10.06 10.51
CA VAL A 371 10.43 -10.67 11.76
C VAL A 371 11.30 -10.15 12.89
N ARG A 372 10.68 -9.69 13.97
CA ARG A 372 11.36 -9.25 15.20
C ARG A 372 10.59 -9.75 16.42
N ALA A 373 11.20 -9.63 17.60
CA ALA A 373 10.54 -9.93 18.87
C ALA A 373 9.24 -9.11 19.07
N SER A 374 9.20 -7.88 18.54
CA SER A 374 8.05 -6.98 18.62
C SER A 374 6.91 -7.30 17.63
N GLY A 375 7.12 -8.16 16.63
CA GLY A 375 6.11 -8.49 15.63
C GLY A 375 6.68 -8.70 14.23
N VAL A 376 5.77 -8.78 13.26
CA VAL A 376 6.07 -8.91 11.82
C VAL A 376 5.86 -7.56 11.12
N PHE A 377 6.78 -7.18 10.24
CA PHE A 377 6.75 -5.90 9.54
C PHE A 377 6.87 -6.07 8.03
N GLY A 378 6.07 -5.32 7.26
CA GLY A 378 6.11 -5.27 5.81
C GLY A 378 6.85 -4.03 5.31
N ARG A 379 7.69 -4.20 4.28
CA ARG A 379 8.44 -3.10 3.68
C ARG A 379 7.53 -2.17 2.87
N ARG A 380 7.70 -0.85 3.02
CA ARG A 380 6.97 0.18 2.25
C ARG A 380 7.91 1.32 1.85
N LEU A 381 7.79 1.82 0.62
CA LEU A 381 8.35 3.12 0.23
C LEU A 381 7.30 4.21 0.48
N VAL A 382 7.68 5.26 1.22
CA VAL A 382 6.82 6.42 1.54
C VAL A 382 7.54 7.71 1.20
N ARG A 383 6.78 8.79 0.98
CA ARG A 383 7.35 10.14 0.79
C ARG A 383 8.13 10.57 2.04
N ALA A 384 9.23 11.29 1.84
CA ALA A 384 10.12 11.75 2.90
C ALA A 384 10.24 13.29 2.89
N ALA A 385 9.40 13.94 3.70
CA ALA A 385 9.49 15.39 3.91
C ALA A 385 10.83 15.78 4.55
N LEU A 386 11.37 16.94 4.17
CA LEU A 386 12.47 17.56 4.89
C LEU A 386 11.98 18.04 6.26
N PRO A 387 12.71 17.75 7.35
CA PRO A 387 12.43 18.36 8.64
C PRO A 387 12.60 19.89 8.54
N GLU A 388 11.62 20.64 9.05
CA GLU A 388 11.77 22.09 9.19
C GLU A 388 12.98 22.39 10.07
N GLY A 389 13.81 23.36 9.65
CA GLY A 389 15.00 23.77 10.39
C GLY A 389 16.21 22.83 10.23
N ALA A 390 16.22 21.91 9.26
CA ALA A 390 17.45 21.22 8.89
C ALA A 390 18.49 22.26 8.43
N GLY A 391 19.59 22.40 9.19
CA GLY A 391 20.66 23.34 8.87
C GLY A 391 21.31 23.05 7.51
N SER A 392 21.84 24.09 6.86
CA SER A 392 22.65 23.90 5.65
C SER A 392 23.97 23.23 6.02
N TRP A 393 24.28 22.13 5.32
CA TRP A 393 25.60 21.51 5.42
C TRP A 393 26.63 22.36 4.68
N VAL A 394 27.80 22.56 5.27
CA VAL A 394 28.93 23.30 4.68
C VAL A 394 30.15 22.38 4.67
N PRO A 395 30.82 22.17 3.51
CA PRO A 395 32.04 21.39 3.44
C PRO A 395 33.16 22.07 4.22
N SER A 396 34.01 21.28 4.87
CA SER A 396 35.23 21.77 5.53
C SER A 396 36.40 20.83 5.24
N GLY A 397 37.62 21.39 5.22
CA GLY A 397 38.84 20.63 4.98
C GLY A 397 38.95 20.09 3.56
N THR A 398 39.22 18.79 3.42
CA THR A 398 39.40 18.12 2.12
C THR A 398 38.25 17.13 1.89
N VAL A 399 37.58 17.26 0.75
CA VAL A 399 36.45 16.40 0.36
C VAL A 399 36.89 15.44 -0.75
N LEU A 400 36.73 14.13 -0.51
CA LEU A 400 37.00 13.06 -1.47
C LEU A 400 35.75 12.73 -2.28
N VAL A 401 35.88 12.65 -3.61
CA VAL A 401 34.82 12.20 -4.53
C VAL A 401 35.34 11.00 -5.34
N THR A 402 34.86 9.81 -4.99
CA THR A 402 35.14 8.57 -5.73
C THR A 402 34.29 8.47 -6.99
N GLY A 403 34.87 8.08 -8.13
CA GLY A 403 34.26 8.24 -9.44
C GLY A 403 34.16 9.72 -9.85
N GLY A 404 35.04 10.57 -9.31
CA GLY A 404 34.95 12.03 -9.40
C GLY A 404 35.09 12.57 -10.82
N THR A 405 35.73 11.82 -11.71
CA THR A 405 35.88 12.13 -13.14
C THR A 405 34.71 11.64 -13.98
N GLY A 406 33.76 10.91 -13.39
CA GLY A 406 32.55 10.45 -14.05
C GLY A 406 31.49 11.55 -14.24
N ALA A 407 30.45 11.26 -15.02
CA ALA A 407 29.40 12.22 -15.36
C ALA A 407 28.68 12.83 -14.14
N LEU A 408 28.44 12.04 -13.09
CA LEU A 408 27.86 12.52 -11.83
C LEU A 408 28.92 13.14 -10.92
N GLY A 409 30.11 12.53 -10.84
CA GLY A 409 31.23 13.02 -10.03
C GLY A 409 31.60 14.47 -10.36
N GLY A 410 31.64 14.82 -11.66
CA GLY A 410 31.90 16.19 -12.09
C GLY A 410 30.81 17.20 -11.69
N ARG A 411 29.54 16.77 -11.60
CA ARG A 411 28.46 17.63 -11.07
C ARG A 411 28.59 17.83 -9.57
N VAL A 412 28.87 16.76 -8.83
CA VAL A 412 29.07 16.79 -7.37
C VAL A 412 30.28 17.68 -7.02
N ALA A 413 31.38 17.57 -7.76
CA ALA A 413 32.56 18.40 -7.54
C ALA A 413 32.29 19.90 -7.74
N ARG A 414 31.53 20.28 -8.79
CA ARG A 414 31.11 21.68 -9.00
C ARG A 414 30.22 22.19 -7.87
N TRP A 415 29.23 21.39 -7.49
CA TRP A 415 28.36 21.72 -6.36
C TRP A 415 29.14 21.91 -5.05
N LEU A 416 30.13 21.05 -4.78
CA LEU A 416 30.99 21.18 -3.60
C LEU A 416 31.87 22.43 -3.65
N ALA A 417 32.39 22.81 -4.83
CA ALA A 417 33.16 24.03 -5.01
C ALA A 417 32.29 25.29 -4.79
N GLU A 418 31.07 25.30 -5.34
CA GLU A 418 30.07 26.37 -5.10
C GLU A 418 29.67 26.46 -3.62
N ALA A 419 29.62 25.33 -2.91
CA ALA A 419 29.36 25.26 -1.48
C ALA A 419 30.57 25.66 -0.60
N GLY A 420 31.71 26.00 -1.19
CA GLY A 420 32.89 26.51 -0.48
C GLY A 420 33.93 25.46 -0.07
N ALA A 421 33.95 24.28 -0.72
CA ALA A 421 34.99 23.28 -0.44
C ALA A 421 36.39 23.81 -0.84
N GLU A 422 37.31 23.89 0.13
CA GLU A 422 38.68 24.41 -0.09
C GLU A 422 39.54 23.45 -0.93
N ARG A 423 39.36 22.13 -0.75
CA ARG A 423 40.17 21.08 -1.36
C ARG A 423 39.29 19.92 -1.80
N LEU A 424 39.36 19.57 -3.08
CA LEU A 424 38.64 18.44 -3.68
C LEU A 424 39.64 17.40 -4.20
N VAL A 425 39.50 16.15 -3.76
CA VAL A 425 40.26 15.00 -4.28
C VAL A 425 39.31 14.16 -5.13
N LEU A 426 39.60 14.06 -6.43
CA LEU A 426 38.79 13.30 -7.37
C LEU A 426 39.57 12.03 -7.75
N THR A 427 38.97 10.86 -7.49
CA THR A 427 39.57 9.55 -7.80
C THR A 427 38.68 8.76 -8.74
#